data_AF-A0A386PJ90-F1
#
_entry.id   AF-A0A386PJ90-F1
#
_cell.length_a   1.000
_cell.length_b   1.000
_cell.length_c   1.000
_cell.angle_alpha   90.00
_cell.angle_beta   90.00
_cell.angle_gamma   90.00
#
_symmetry.space_group_name_H-M   'P 1'
#
loop_
_entity.id
_entity.type
_entity.pdbx_description
1 polymer ?
#
loop_
_entity_poly.entity_id
_entity_poly.type
_entity_poly.pdbx_seq_one_letter_code
_entity_poly.pdbx_strand_id
1 'polypeptide(L)'
;MNKYYFIYFNILCLVVNVAYSFASENSYSTYELDFSSEEREFLVKTNSKFNFFFKDEAWIYIKSPKNNSFIRLLGESYQNGATFTFQTSKKVGNIILTFSYQNVKNSREFTKNVILKITQKEVHNKLDENELSEHTQDDKSVGLKDKNSGLNFKEIIRRALNLSYINDYRGAIELLNSYNFNESEYTLLKADLYYKNGDYLNSYENYLSLRDKHFNQIFLNLISLGIKLNKVESVLKDTRFLIENNIDFSENVYLDILEFLLLSGEYEFFLNLSSLYFPKYSNSSFPDRYNYLLGRLYETESKHRDFLKALDYYKRVIDDYPFSNYYEISRLRYLFLKRFF
;
A
#
# COMPACT_ATOMS: atom_id res chain seq x y z
N MET A 1 54.26 11.36 -21.72
CA MET A 1 53.42 11.46 -20.50
C MET A 1 53.67 12.82 -19.86
N ASN A 2 52.73 13.75 -20.02
CA ASN A 2 52.98 15.17 -19.82
C ASN A 2 52.67 15.59 -18.37
N LYS A 3 53.68 16.06 -17.62
CA LYS A 3 53.59 16.44 -16.18
C LYS A 3 52.54 17.53 -15.88
N TYR A 4 52.08 18.25 -16.90
CA TYR A 4 51.07 19.32 -16.76
C TYR A 4 49.65 18.81 -16.46
N TYR A 5 49.29 17.58 -16.87
CA TYR A 5 47.94 17.04 -16.60
C TYR A 5 47.76 16.58 -15.15
N PHE A 6 48.84 16.17 -14.46
CA PHE A 6 48.76 15.68 -13.09
C PHE A 6 48.57 16.80 -12.06
N ILE A 7 49.05 18.01 -12.38
CA ILE A 7 48.87 19.21 -11.54
C ILE A 7 47.43 19.72 -11.65
N TYR A 8 46.85 19.69 -12.86
CA TYR A 8 45.46 20.11 -13.08
C TYR A 8 44.46 19.19 -12.38
N PHE A 9 44.69 17.87 -12.39
CA PHE A 9 43.79 16.92 -11.74
C PHE A 9 43.84 17.02 -10.21
N ASN A 10 45.03 17.27 -9.63
CA ASN A 10 45.16 17.47 -8.18
C ASN A 10 44.57 18.81 -7.72
N ILE A 11 44.74 19.90 -8.48
CA ILE A 11 44.10 21.18 -8.14
C ILE A 11 42.58 21.09 -8.26
N LEU A 12 42.04 20.37 -9.25
CA LEU A 12 40.60 20.17 -9.40
C LEU A 12 40.03 19.32 -8.25
N CYS A 13 40.72 18.26 -7.82
CA CYS A 13 40.32 17.47 -6.64
C CYS A 13 40.44 18.26 -5.33
N LEU A 14 41.41 19.17 -5.20
CA LEU A 14 41.57 20.01 -4.01
C LEU A 14 40.51 21.11 -3.96
N VAL A 15 40.10 21.68 -5.10
CA VAL A 15 38.97 22.64 -5.16
C VAL A 15 37.63 21.95 -4.89
N VAL A 16 37.43 20.71 -5.35
CA VAL A 16 36.22 19.93 -5.04
C VAL A 16 36.17 19.50 -3.56
N ASN A 17 37.31 19.15 -2.95
CA ASN A 17 37.36 18.80 -1.52
C ASN A 17 37.32 20.04 -0.59
N VAL A 18 37.88 21.18 -0.99
CA VAL A 18 37.75 22.44 -0.23
C VAL A 18 36.33 23.01 -0.35
N ALA A 19 35.65 22.82 -1.48
CA ALA A 19 34.21 23.13 -1.57
C ALA A 19 33.35 22.20 -0.69
N TYR A 20 33.73 20.93 -0.52
CA TYR A 20 33.05 20.01 0.39
C TYR A 20 33.31 20.32 1.87
N SER A 21 34.46 20.91 2.20
CA SER A 21 34.82 21.30 3.57
C SER A 21 34.48 22.76 3.92
N PHE A 22 33.99 23.55 2.96
CA PHE A 22 33.31 24.83 3.19
C PHE A 22 31.77 24.74 3.15
N ALA A 23 31.21 23.52 3.19
CA ALA A 23 29.87 23.32 3.73
C ALA A 23 29.93 23.57 5.24
N SER A 24 30.06 24.85 5.59
CA SER A 24 29.74 25.41 6.89
C SER A 24 28.54 24.67 7.43
N GLU A 25 28.71 24.11 8.63
CA GLU A 25 27.66 23.68 9.53
C GLU A 25 26.59 24.76 9.65
N ASN A 26 25.67 24.78 8.69
CA ASN A 26 24.41 25.45 8.82
C ASN A 26 23.47 24.37 9.35
N SER A 27 23.42 24.26 10.68
CA SER A 27 22.46 23.41 11.38
C SER A 27 21.04 23.93 11.10
N TYR A 28 20.47 23.60 9.95
CA TYR A 28 19.08 23.85 9.63
C TYR A 28 18.23 22.80 10.32
N SER A 29 17.27 23.24 11.13
CA SER A 29 16.24 22.34 11.63
C SER A 29 15.43 21.83 10.44
N THR A 30 15.50 20.53 10.17
CA THR A 30 14.70 19.88 9.13
C THR A 30 13.59 19.10 9.81
N TYR A 31 12.36 19.42 9.43
CA TYR A 31 11.16 18.79 9.98
C TYR A 31 10.52 17.92 8.91
N GLU A 32 10.47 16.62 9.17
CA GLU A 32 9.76 15.68 8.30
C GLU A 32 8.25 15.75 8.58
N LEU A 33 7.48 15.94 7.51
CA LEU A 33 6.04 16.01 7.51
C LEU A 33 5.47 14.80 6.76
N ASP A 34 4.58 14.09 7.45
CA ASP A 34 3.81 12.97 6.91
C ASP A 34 2.31 13.33 6.83
N PHE A 35 1.43 12.40 6.47
CA PHE A 35 -0.03 12.66 6.49
C PHE A 35 -0.69 12.40 7.86
N SER A 36 0.06 12.09 8.92
CA SER A 36 -0.49 11.51 10.16
C SER A 36 -1.24 12.51 11.05
N SER A 37 -1.06 13.82 10.85
CA SER A 37 -1.66 14.88 11.66
C SER A 37 -2.07 16.09 10.82
N GLU A 38 -3.31 16.58 11.03
CA GLU A 38 -3.88 17.74 10.33
C GLU A 38 -3.18 19.05 10.68
N GLU A 39 -2.80 19.21 11.95
CA GLU A 39 -2.07 20.39 12.45
C GLU A 39 -0.86 19.91 13.25
N ARG A 40 0.34 20.29 12.79
CA ARG A 40 1.56 20.18 13.59
C ARG A 40 2.02 21.57 13.96
N GLU A 41 2.24 21.77 15.26
CA GLU A 41 2.88 22.97 15.78
C GLU A 41 4.39 22.80 15.76
N PHE A 42 5.11 23.76 15.18
CA PHE A 42 6.56 23.83 15.21
C PHE A 42 7.02 25.12 15.86
N LEU A 43 8.05 25.01 16.71
CA LEU A 43 8.62 26.12 17.44
C LEU A 43 9.94 26.50 16.78
N VAL A 44 10.03 27.73 16.27
CA VAL A 44 11.16 28.19 15.46
C VAL A 44 11.64 29.55 15.96
N LYS A 45 12.95 29.77 16.01
CA LYS A 45 13.53 31.02 16.50
C LYS A 45 13.49 32.14 15.44
N THR A 46 13.50 33.40 15.84
CA THR A 46 13.64 34.53 14.91
C THR A 46 14.98 34.52 14.17
N ASN A 47 15.00 35.05 12.93
CA ASN A 47 16.16 35.05 12.03
C ASN A 47 16.82 33.67 11.84
N SER A 48 16.04 32.59 11.87
CA SER A 48 16.54 31.23 11.64
C SER A 48 16.05 30.68 10.30
N LYS A 49 16.81 29.72 9.76
CA LYS A 49 16.46 28.98 8.56
C LYS A 49 16.06 27.56 8.95
N PHE A 50 15.02 27.04 8.32
CA PHE A 50 14.51 25.70 8.58
C PHE A 50 13.92 25.11 7.30
N ASN A 51 13.79 23.78 7.28
CA ASN A 51 13.26 23.03 6.16
C ASN A 51 12.02 22.25 6.60
N PHE A 52 11.01 22.21 5.73
CA PHE A 52 9.97 21.20 5.78
C PHE A 52 10.19 20.19 4.66
N PHE A 53 10.18 18.92 5.00
CA PHE A 53 10.38 17.82 4.06
C PHE A 53 9.11 16.96 4.00
N PHE A 54 8.63 16.70 2.78
CA PHE A 54 7.56 15.75 2.49
C PHE A 54 8.14 14.61 1.63
N LYS A 55 7.79 13.37 1.97
CA LYS A 55 8.28 12.19 1.22
C LYS A 55 7.87 12.19 -0.25
N ASP A 56 6.71 12.72 -0.57
CA ASP A 56 6.19 12.78 -1.93
C ASP A 56 6.54 14.13 -2.59
N GLU A 57 6.81 14.11 -3.89
CA GLU A 57 7.16 15.30 -4.68
C GLU A 57 5.94 16.13 -5.08
N ALA A 58 4.72 15.56 -5.04
CA ALA A 58 3.50 16.23 -5.49
C ALA A 58 2.92 17.27 -4.50
N TRP A 59 3.70 17.68 -3.49
CA TRP A 59 3.35 18.74 -2.56
C TRP A 59 3.75 20.12 -3.07
N ILE A 60 2.92 21.12 -2.82
CA ILE A 60 3.05 22.49 -3.29
C ILE A 60 2.79 23.42 -2.10
N TYR A 61 3.69 24.36 -1.84
CA TYR A 61 3.45 25.38 -0.82
C TYR A 61 2.52 26.48 -1.35
N ILE A 62 1.40 26.71 -0.67
CA ILE A 62 0.47 27.80 -0.98
C ILE A 62 0.91 29.06 -0.22
N LYS A 63 1.48 30.01 -0.97
CA LYS A 63 1.93 31.31 -0.43
C LYS A 63 0.75 32.11 0.11
N SER A 64 0.85 32.54 1.37
CA SER A 64 -0.12 33.42 2.02
C SER A 64 0.48 34.81 2.25
N PRO A 65 -0.11 35.90 1.71
CA PRO A 65 0.38 37.27 1.91
C PRO A 65 0.50 37.67 3.38
N LYS A 66 -0.36 37.09 4.25
CA LYS A 66 -0.36 37.34 5.69
C LYS A 66 0.95 36.90 6.37
N ASN A 67 1.64 35.92 5.79
CA ASN A 67 2.85 35.34 6.35
C ASN A 67 4.14 36.08 5.92
N ASN A 68 4.08 36.94 4.89
CA ASN A 68 5.26 37.61 4.33
C ASN A 68 6.03 38.47 5.34
N SER A 69 5.32 38.98 6.36
CA SER A 69 5.95 39.77 7.42
C SER A 69 6.67 38.94 8.48
N PHE A 70 6.44 37.61 8.49
CA PHE A 70 6.98 36.68 9.47
C PHE A 70 8.03 35.75 8.87
N ILE A 71 7.86 35.30 7.63
CA ILE A 71 8.74 34.34 6.97
C ILE A 71 8.96 34.67 5.49
N ARG A 72 10.03 34.13 4.93
CA ARG A 72 10.34 34.13 3.50
C ARG A 72 10.67 32.72 3.03
N LEU A 73 10.06 32.27 1.93
CA LEU A 73 10.48 31.06 1.22
C LEU A 73 11.81 31.36 0.48
N LEU A 74 12.84 30.57 0.76
CA LEU A 74 14.16 30.70 0.14
C LEU A 74 14.31 29.80 -1.08
N GLY A 75 13.69 28.61 -1.07
CA GLY A 75 13.79 27.66 -2.17
C GLY A 75 12.91 26.43 -1.96
N GLU A 76 12.73 25.69 -3.04
CA GLU A 76 12.01 24.43 -3.10
C GLU A 76 12.83 23.41 -3.90
N SER A 77 12.77 22.14 -3.52
CA SER A 77 13.44 21.03 -4.23
C SER A 77 12.53 19.82 -4.25
N TYR A 78 12.56 19.07 -5.35
CA TYR A 78 11.68 17.92 -5.59
C TYR A 78 12.45 16.61 -5.88
N GLN A 79 13.78 16.63 -5.82
CA GLN A 79 14.61 15.52 -6.29
C GLN A 79 14.43 14.21 -5.51
N ASN A 80 14.04 14.28 -4.22
CA ASN A 80 13.83 13.12 -3.34
C ASN A 80 12.61 13.36 -2.42
N GLY A 81 11.51 13.85 -2.99
CA GLY A 81 10.36 14.39 -2.25
C GLY A 81 10.41 15.92 -2.17
N ALA A 82 9.29 16.54 -1.77
CA ALA A 82 9.17 17.99 -1.75
C ALA A 82 9.80 18.59 -0.48
N THR A 83 10.84 19.40 -0.66
CA THR A 83 11.52 20.15 0.40
C THR A 83 11.27 21.63 0.24
N PHE A 84 10.85 22.31 1.30
CA PHE A 84 10.62 23.76 1.33
C PHE A 84 11.52 24.42 2.38
N THR A 85 12.39 25.31 1.94
CA THR A 85 13.31 26.05 2.82
C THR A 85 12.76 27.42 3.13
N PHE A 86 12.63 27.73 4.42
CA PHE A 86 12.12 29.01 4.90
C PHE A 86 13.15 29.73 5.77
N GLN A 87 13.00 31.06 5.84
CA GLN A 87 13.71 31.91 6.78
C GLN A 87 12.70 32.75 7.59
N THR A 88 12.79 32.70 8.91
CA THR A 88 12.01 33.57 9.79
C THR A 88 12.59 34.99 9.82
N SER A 89 11.72 35.97 10.01
CA SER A 89 12.06 37.37 10.22
C SER A 89 12.35 37.66 11.71
N LYS A 90 12.45 38.95 12.06
CA LYS A 90 12.57 39.42 13.45
C LYS A 90 11.24 39.41 14.22
N LYS A 91 10.10 39.22 13.55
CA LYS A 91 8.77 39.28 14.19
C LYS A 91 8.44 37.96 14.90
N VAL A 92 7.94 38.10 16.13
CA VAL A 92 7.40 37.00 16.96
C VAL A 92 5.91 36.88 16.68
N GLY A 93 5.40 35.65 16.64
CA GLY A 93 3.97 35.39 16.41
C GLY A 93 3.70 33.99 15.91
N ASN A 94 2.42 33.68 15.77
CA ASN A 94 1.94 32.39 15.26
C ASN A 94 1.44 32.59 13.83
N ILE A 95 1.92 31.75 12.91
CA ILE A 95 1.47 31.76 11.51
C ILE A 95 1.07 30.36 11.05
N ILE A 96 0.24 30.29 10.02
CA ILE A 96 -0.19 29.03 9.41
C ILE A 96 0.41 28.92 8.02
N LEU A 97 1.18 27.86 7.77
CA LEU A 97 1.71 27.51 6.47
C LEU A 97 0.83 26.45 5.84
N THR A 98 0.37 26.71 4.62
CA THR A 98 -0.55 25.82 3.92
C THR A 98 0.20 25.16 2.76
N PHE A 99 0.07 23.84 2.67
CA PHE A 99 0.64 23.02 1.60
C PHE A 99 -0.50 22.27 0.92
N SER A 100 -0.51 22.21 -0.41
CA SER A 100 -1.45 21.41 -1.18
C SER A 100 -0.74 20.22 -1.81
N TYR A 101 -1.37 19.05 -1.79
CA TYR A 101 -0.94 17.87 -2.52
C TYR A 101 -1.83 17.69 -3.74
N GLN A 102 -1.25 17.63 -4.93
CA GLN A 102 -1.99 17.48 -6.18
C GLN A 102 -1.65 16.15 -6.85
N ASN A 103 -2.58 15.20 -6.86
CA ASN A 103 -2.37 13.93 -7.53
C ASN A 103 -2.82 14.01 -9.00
N VAL A 104 -1.84 14.01 -9.91
CA VAL A 104 -2.08 14.11 -11.36
C VAL A 104 -2.87 12.92 -11.93
N LYS A 105 -2.86 11.75 -11.27
CA LYS A 105 -3.54 10.54 -11.75
C LYS A 105 -5.04 10.53 -11.49
N ASN A 106 -5.53 11.24 -10.48
CA ASN A 106 -6.95 11.20 -10.08
C ASN A 106 -7.56 12.59 -9.84
N SER A 107 -6.82 13.66 -10.13
CA SER A 107 -7.26 15.07 -10.02
C SER A 107 -7.75 15.48 -8.62
N ARG A 108 -7.34 14.78 -7.56
CA ARG A 108 -7.70 15.11 -6.18
C ARG A 108 -6.65 16.02 -5.54
N GLU A 109 -7.12 17.02 -4.81
CA GLU A 109 -6.32 18.00 -4.07
C GLU A 109 -6.50 17.81 -2.57
N PHE A 110 -5.41 17.88 -1.81
CA PHE A 110 -5.43 17.79 -0.35
C PHE A 110 -4.67 18.97 0.24
N THR A 111 -5.11 19.49 1.38
CA THR A 111 -4.46 20.63 2.02
C THR A 111 -3.96 20.24 3.40
N LYS A 112 -2.70 20.58 3.71
CA LYS A 112 -2.08 20.45 5.03
C LYS A 112 -1.71 21.81 5.59
N ASN A 113 -2.12 22.06 6.83
CA ASN A 113 -1.80 23.28 7.55
C ASN A 113 -0.75 23.00 8.63
N VAL A 114 0.25 23.86 8.72
CA VAL A 114 1.35 23.77 9.68
C VAL A 114 1.38 25.05 10.49
N ILE A 115 1.22 24.94 11.80
CA ILE A 115 1.24 26.08 12.71
C ILE A 115 2.69 26.33 13.14
N LEU A 116 3.22 27.50 12.84
CA LEU A 116 4.57 27.91 13.21
C LEU A 116 4.50 28.94 14.33
N LYS A 117 5.05 28.61 15.50
CA LYS A 117 5.23 29.52 16.64
C LYS A 117 6.64 30.09 16.60
N ILE A 118 6.76 31.37 16.22
CA ILE A 118 8.06 32.05 16.09
C ILE A 118 8.41 32.73 17.43
N THR A 119 9.50 32.34 18.06
CA THR A 119 9.97 32.89 19.34
C THR A 119 11.29 33.65 19.20
N GLN A 120 11.58 34.57 20.13
CA GLN A 120 12.82 35.34 20.09
C GLN A 120 14.05 34.43 20.19
N LYS A 121 15.03 34.67 19.31
CA LYS A 121 16.37 34.11 19.44
C LYS A 121 17.04 34.77 20.63
N GLU A 122 17.23 34.02 21.72
CA GLU A 122 18.01 34.46 22.87
C GLU A 122 19.41 34.87 22.40
N VAL A 123 19.74 36.15 22.60
CA VAL A 123 21.08 36.68 22.34
C VAL A 123 21.89 36.41 23.61
N HIS A 124 22.65 35.33 23.62
CA HIS A 124 23.70 35.17 24.63
C HIS A 124 24.77 36.24 24.39
N ASN A 125 24.70 37.31 25.18
CA ASN A 125 25.89 38.11 25.47
C ASN A 125 26.85 37.21 26.24
N LYS A 126 28.06 37.04 25.69
CA LYS A 126 29.19 36.46 26.42
C LYS A 126 29.53 37.36 27.61
N LEU A 127 29.60 36.77 28.81
CA LEU A 127 30.53 37.11 29.89
C LEU A 127 30.50 35.97 30.93
N ASP A 128 31.64 35.29 31.01
CA ASP A 128 32.34 34.67 32.13
C ASP A 128 31.62 33.86 33.25
N GLU A 129 32.06 32.60 33.33
CA GLU A 129 32.47 31.78 34.48
C GLU A 129 31.64 31.64 35.76
N ASN A 130 31.57 30.37 36.20
CA ASN A 130 31.26 29.83 37.54
C ASN A 130 29.79 29.99 37.97
N GLU A 131 29.09 28.99 38.51
CA GLU A 131 29.49 27.89 39.39
C GLU A 131 28.37 26.83 39.48
N LEU A 132 28.73 25.60 39.84
CA LEU A 132 27.79 24.53 40.25
C LEU A 132 26.92 24.97 41.44
N SER A 133 25.65 24.57 41.44
CA SER A 133 25.04 24.00 42.65
C SER A 133 23.83 23.12 42.32
N GLU A 134 23.92 21.88 42.78
CA GLU A 134 22.88 20.85 42.86
C GLU A 134 21.74 21.21 43.83
N HIS A 135 20.67 20.40 43.72
CA HIS A 135 19.48 20.27 44.57
C HIS A 135 18.37 21.30 44.28
N THR A 136 17.12 20.90 44.03
CA THR A 136 16.35 19.90 44.80
C THR A 136 15.30 19.18 43.95
N GLN A 137 15.09 17.90 44.26
CA GLN A 137 13.95 17.08 43.83
C GLN A 137 12.61 17.73 44.23
N ASP A 138 11.57 17.57 43.38
CA ASP A 138 10.42 16.75 43.79
C ASP A 138 9.37 16.63 42.68
N ASP A 139 9.08 15.36 42.38
CA ASP A 139 7.80 14.77 42.00
C ASP A 139 6.64 15.72 41.64
N LYS A 140 6.33 15.77 40.34
CA LYS A 140 4.96 15.50 39.89
C LYS A 140 4.99 14.58 38.68
N SER A 141 4.68 13.32 38.95
CA SER A 141 4.11 12.35 38.00
C SER A 141 3.11 13.03 37.07
N VAL A 142 3.53 13.36 35.85
CA VAL A 142 2.61 13.72 34.77
C VAL A 142 2.01 12.41 34.29
N GLY A 143 0.89 12.06 34.92
CA GLY A 143 0.06 10.96 34.51
C GLY A 143 -0.19 11.00 33.01
N LEU A 144 0.07 9.87 32.36
CA LEU A 144 -0.56 9.45 31.12
C LEU A 144 -2.08 9.44 31.34
N LYS A 145 -2.69 10.63 31.32
CA LYS A 145 -4.14 10.80 31.25
C LYS A 145 -4.48 11.08 29.80
N ASP A 146 -5.02 10.05 29.17
CA ASP A 146 -6.06 10.13 28.14
C ASP A 146 -6.01 11.37 27.26
N LYS A 147 -5.19 11.32 26.21
CA LYS A 147 -5.49 12.10 24.99
C LYS A 147 -6.66 11.43 24.26
N ASN A 148 -7.84 11.50 24.88
CA ASN A 148 -9.11 11.53 24.17
C ASN A 148 -9.19 12.86 23.39
N SER A 149 -8.35 13.04 22.38
CA SER A 149 -8.73 13.88 21.25
C SER A 149 -9.65 13.02 20.42
N GLY A 150 -10.95 13.31 20.49
CA GLY A 150 -12.02 12.61 19.77
C GLY A 150 -11.85 12.71 18.26
N LEU A 151 -10.89 11.95 17.72
CA LEU A 151 -10.80 11.69 16.30
C LEU A 151 -11.99 10.81 15.96
N ASN A 152 -12.90 11.40 15.19
CA ASN A 152 -14.11 10.74 14.75
C ASN A 152 -13.71 9.50 13.93
N PHE A 153 -14.38 8.37 14.13
CA PHE A 153 -14.28 7.16 13.32
C PHE A 153 -14.10 7.45 11.81
N LYS A 154 -14.93 8.36 11.28
CA LYS A 154 -14.89 8.79 9.88
C LYS A 154 -13.57 9.46 9.48
N GLU A 155 -12.96 10.19 10.40
CA GLU A 155 -11.70 10.87 10.19
C GLU A 155 -10.53 9.90 10.12
N ILE A 156 -10.51 8.87 10.99
CA ILE A 156 -9.51 7.81 10.95
C ILE A 156 -9.58 7.02 9.65
N ILE A 157 -10.80 6.63 9.24
CA ILE A 157 -11.03 5.98 7.94
C ILE A 157 -10.52 6.87 6.80
N ARG A 158 -10.87 8.16 6.80
CA ARG A 158 -10.42 9.10 5.76
C ARG A 158 -8.89 9.19 5.71
N ARG A 159 -8.22 9.27 6.86
CA ARG A 159 -6.74 9.33 6.93
C ARG A 159 -6.09 8.03 6.43
N ALA A 160 -6.62 6.87 6.81
CA ALA A 160 -6.13 5.58 6.32
C ALA A 160 -6.32 5.43 4.80
N LEU A 161 -7.47 5.88 4.27
CA LEU A 161 -7.70 5.94 2.83
C LEU A 161 -6.70 6.87 2.13
N ASN A 162 -6.38 8.03 2.71
CA ASN A 162 -5.36 8.94 2.17
C ASN A 162 -3.98 8.29 2.07
N LEU A 163 -3.56 7.55 3.09
CA LEU A 163 -2.33 6.76 3.08
C LEU A 163 -2.37 5.65 2.01
N SER A 164 -3.51 4.97 1.86
CA SER A 164 -3.72 3.98 0.80
C SER A 164 -3.54 4.57 -0.60
N TYR A 165 -4.01 5.81 -0.84
CA TYR A 165 -3.93 6.44 -2.16
C TYR A 165 -2.51 6.79 -2.60
N ILE A 166 -1.59 6.99 -1.65
CA ILE A 166 -0.17 7.18 -1.93
C ILE A 166 0.62 5.85 -1.89
N ASN A 167 -0.09 4.71 -1.89
CA ASN A 167 0.46 3.36 -1.74
C ASN A 167 1.18 3.09 -0.41
N ASP A 168 0.96 3.93 0.62
CA ASP A 168 1.43 3.67 1.97
C ASP A 168 0.45 2.75 2.71
N TYR A 169 0.32 1.52 2.23
CA TYR A 169 -0.59 0.53 2.81
C TYR A 169 -0.16 0.15 4.24
N ARG A 170 1.14 0.07 4.49
CA ARG A 170 1.69 -0.22 5.82
C ARG A 170 1.33 0.88 6.83
N GLY A 171 1.55 2.15 6.48
CA GLY A 171 1.16 3.27 7.32
C GLY A 171 -0.34 3.34 7.55
N ALA A 172 -1.15 3.05 6.51
CA ALA A 172 -2.60 2.96 6.65
C ALA A 172 -3.03 1.86 7.63
N ILE A 173 -2.40 0.69 7.56
CA ILE A 173 -2.66 -0.43 8.46
C ILE A 173 -2.22 -0.10 9.89
N GLU A 174 -1.04 0.49 10.08
CA GLU A 174 -0.52 0.89 11.40
C GLU A 174 -1.46 1.91 12.06
N LEU A 175 -1.94 2.91 11.29
CA LEU A 175 -2.93 3.88 11.74
C LEU A 175 -4.25 3.21 12.16
N LEU A 176 -4.75 2.25 11.38
CA LEU A 176 -5.96 1.52 11.76
C LEU A 176 -5.70 0.63 12.98
N ASN A 177 -4.57 -0.07 13.08
CA ASN A 177 -4.29 -0.92 14.23
C ASN A 177 -4.15 -0.14 15.55
N SER A 178 -3.90 1.17 15.53
CA SER A 178 -3.92 2.00 16.75
C SER A 178 -5.32 2.27 17.31
N TYR A 179 -6.38 1.92 16.59
CA TYR A 179 -7.77 2.08 17.03
C TYR A 179 -8.54 0.76 16.96
N ASN A 180 -9.44 0.55 17.93
CA ASN A 180 -10.27 -0.63 18.02
C ASN A 180 -11.75 -0.28 17.76
N PHE A 181 -12.08 -0.15 16.49
CA PHE A 181 -13.44 0.08 16.00
C PHE A 181 -14.08 -1.25 15.57
N ASN A 182 -15.34 -1.47 15.94
CA ASN A 182 -16.07 -2.73 15.72
C ASN A 182 -17.00 -2.68 14.49
N GLU A 183 -17.00 -1.56 13.79
CA GLU A 183 -17.83 -1.30 12.61
C GLU A 183 -17.37 -2.14 11.41
N SER A 184 -18.34 -2.71 10.68
CA SER A 184 -18.05 -3.56 9.51
C SER A 184 -17.21 -2.86 8.45
N GLU A 185 -17.48 -1.57 8.20
CA GLU A 185 -16.76 -0.74 7.22
C GLU A 185 -15.27 -0.64 7.55
N TYR A 186 -14.95 -0.58 8.85
CA TYR A 186 -13.59 -0.48 9.34
C TYR A 186 -12.79 -1.76 9.12
N THR A 187 -13.37 -2.89 9.51
CA THR A 187 -12.78 -4.20 9.30
C THR A 187 -12.64 -4.51 7.80
N LEU A 188 -13.59 -4.08 6.98
CA LEU A 188 -13.53 -4.24 5.53
C LEU A 188 -12.36 -3.43 4.94
N LEU A 189 -12.19 -2.18 5.36
CA LEU A 189 -11.05 -1.37 4.95
C LEU A 189 -9.72 -2.00 5.36
N LYS A 190 -9.62 -2.53 6.59
CA LYS A 190 -8.42 -3.27 7.02
C LYS A 190 -8.14 -4.46 6.11
N ALA A 191 -9.17 -5.26 5.80
CA ALA A 191 -9.04 -6.42 4.91
C ALA A 191 -8.51 -6.02 3.52
N ASP A 192 -9.06 -4.96 2.93
CA ASP A 192 -8.64 -4.43 1.63
C ASP A 192 -7.19 -3.91 1.65
N LEU A 193 -6.79 -3.22 2.72
CA LEU A 193 -5.44 -2.69 2.86
C LEU A 193 -4.41 -3.80 3.05
N TYR A 194 -4.71 -4.81 3.89
CA TYR A 194 -3.86 -5.98 4.02
C TYR A 194 -3.70 -6.72 2.68
N TYR A 195 -4.78 -6.86 1.90
CA TYR A 195 -4.72 -7.45 0.56
C TYR A 195 -3.76 -6.69 -0.35
N LYS A 196 -3.90 -5.36 -0.41
CA LYS A 196 -3.03 -4.48 -1.24
C LYS A 196 -1.58 -4.48 -0.77
N ASN A 197 -1.36 -4.65 0.54
CA ASN A 197 -0.02 -4.79 1.13
C ASN A 197 0.61 -6.18 0.89
N GLY A 198 -0.13 -7.14 0.31
CA GLY A 198 0.32 -8.52 0.09
C GLY A 198 0.21 -9.42 1.33
N ASP A 199 -0.35 -8.93 2.43
CA ASP A 199 -0.59 -9.70 3.65
C ASP A 199 -1.93 -10.43 3.55
N TYR A 200 -1.92 -11.52 2.79
CA TYR A 200 -3.14 -12.28 2.50
C TYR A 200 -3.73 -12.96 3.74
N LEU A 201 -2.91 -13.31 4.74
CA LEU A 201 -3.39 -13.96 5.96
C LEU A 201 -4.22 -13.00 6.79
N ASN A 202 -3.70 -11.81 7.10
CA ASN A 202 -4.45 -10.81 7.86
C ASN A 202 -5.67 -10.32 7.06
N SER A 203 -5.55 -10.18 5.73
CA SER A 203 -6.69 -9.87 4.87
C SER A 203 -7.80 -10.91 5.01
N TYR A 204 -7.44 -12.20 4.93
CA TYR A 204 -8.37 -13.33 5.07
C TYR A 204 -9.06 -13.34 6.44
N GLU A 205 -8.31 -13.15 7.53
CA GLU A 205 -8.86 -13.14 8.88
C GLU A 205 -9.88 -11.99 9.09
N ASN A 206 -9.58 -10.81 8.55
CA ASN A 206 -10.52 -9.68 8.61
C ASN A 206 -11.81 -9.96 7.81
N TYR A 207 -11.72 -10.50 6.59
CA TYR A 207 -12.93 -10.90 5.85
C TYR A 207 -13.69 -12.03 6.54
N LEU A 208 -12.98 -12.99 7.15
CA LEU A 208 -13.61 -14.10 7.85
C LEU A 208 -14.43 -13.61 9.04
N SER A 209 -13.94 -12.60 9.76
CA SER A 209 -14.69 -11.97 10.87
C SER A 209 -15.99 -11.26 10.43
N LEU A 210 -16.11 -10.95 9.14
CA LEU A 210 -17.28 -10.31 8.54
C LEU A 210 -18.22 -11.29 7.84
N ARG A 211 -17.86 -12.57 7.78
CA ARG A 211 -18.57 -13.62 7.01
C ARG A 211 -20.07 -13.68 7.32
N ASP A 212 -20.44 -13.61 8.59
CA ASP A 212 -21.83 -13.77 9.03
C ASP A 212 -22.68 -12.51 8.80
N LYS A 213 -22.08 -11.42 8.30
CA LYS A 213 -22.79 -10.17 7.99
C LYS A 213 -23.45 -10.18 6.58
N HIS A 214 -23.51 -11.35 5.93
CA HIS A 214 -24.24 -11.63 4.68
C HIS A 214 -23.92 -10.71 3.47
N PHE A 215 -22.65 -10.37 3.26
CA PHE A 215 -22.22 -9.70 2.02
C PHE A 215 -21.68 -10.74 1.03
N ASN A 216 -22.38 -10.96 -0.09
CA ASN A 216 -21.96 -11.93 -1.12
C ASN A 216 -20.50 -11.72 -1.57
N GLN A 217 -20.07 -10.47 -1.65
CA GLN A 217 -18.69 -10.11 -2.00
C GLN A 217 -17.65 -10.66 -1.01
N ILE A 218 -17.98 -10.80 0.28
CA ILE A 218 -17.05 -11.36 1.27
C ILE A 218 -16.72 -12.81 0.93
N PHE A 219 -17.70 -13.62 0.52
CA PHE A 219 -17.45 -15.00 0.13
C PHE A 219 -16.54 -15.09 -1.09
N LEU A 220 -16.73 -14.21 -2.09
CA LEU A 220 -15.83 -14.14 -3.25
C LEU A 220 -14.40 -13.75 -2.86
N ASN A 221 -14.26 -12.78 -1.96
CA ASN A 221 -12.95 -12.36 -1.45
C ASN A 221 -12.28 -13.48 -0.64
N LEU A 222 -13.04 -14.19 0.21
CA LEU A 222 -12.59 -15.34 0.99
C LEU A 222 -12.17 -16.50 0.10
N ILE A 223 -12.90 -16.78 -0.98
CA ILE A 223 -12.53 -17.80 -1.97
C ILE A 223 -11.21 -17.42 -2.64
N SER A 224 -11.09 -16.20 -3.16
CA SER A 224 -9.87 -15.72 -3.84
C SER A 224 -8.64 -15.78 -2.93
N LEU A 225 -8.77 -15.32 -1.68
CA LEU A 225 -7.72 -15.40 -0.67
C LEU A 225 -7.46 -16.84 -0.21
N GLY A 226 -8.50 -17.65 -0.09
CA GLY A 226 -8.42 -19.07 0.26
C GLY A 226 -7.61 -19.85 -0.77
N ILE A 227 -7.82 -19.57 -2.07
CA ILE A 227 -7.02 -20.14 -3.17
C ILE A 227 -5.54 -19.71 -3.02
N LYS A 228 -5.28 -18.40 -2.82
CA LYS A 228 -3.90 -17.88 -2.63
C LYS A 228 -3.19 -18.47 -1.41
N LEU A 229 -3.93 -18.77 -0.35
CA LEU A 229 -3.41 -19.33 0.91
C LEU A 229 -3.49 -20.85 0.98
N ASN A 230 -3.94 -21.52 -0.10
CA ASN A 230 -4.16 -22.96 -0.17
C ASN A 230 -5.08 -23.52 0.95
N LYS A 231 -6.14 -22.78 1.32
CA LYS A 231 -7.13 -23.16 2.34
C LYS A 231 -8.29 -23.97 1.74
N VAL A 232 -8.04 -25.22 1.39
CA VAL A 232 -8.97 -26.12 0.67
C VAL A 232 -10.37 -26.16 1.29
N GLU A 233 -10.48 -26.50 2.57
CA GLU A 233 -11.78 -26.62 3.25
C GLU A 233 -12.59 -25.31 3.26
N SER A 234 -11.91 -24.17 3.37
CA SER A 234 -12.54 -22.86 3.38
C SER A 234 -13.11 -22.52 2.00
N VAL A 235 -12.33 -22.74 0.93
CA VAL A 235 -12.79 -22.55 -0.45
C VAL A 235 -13.99 -23.44 -0.76
N LEU A 236 -13.95 -24.71 -0.35
CA LEU A 236 -15.07 -25.64 -0.52
C LEU A 236 -16.33 -25.14 0.18
N LYS A 237 -16.21 -24.77 1.46
CA LYS A 237 -17.34 -24.29 2.27
C LYS A 237 -17.98 -23.03 1.69
N ASP A 238 -17.15 -22.08 1.27
CA ASP A 238 -17.61 -20.80 0.76
C ASP A 238 -18.21 -20.93 -0.65
N THR A 239 -17.64 -21.79 -1.49
CA THR A 239 -18.20 -22.11 -2.81
C THR A 239 -19.56 -22.80 -2.69
N ARG A 240 -19.72 -23.77 -1.77
CA ARG A 240 -21.01 -24.42 -1.51
C ARG A 240 -22.06 -23.40 -1.08
N PHE A 241 -21.71 -22.50 -0.17
CA PHE A 241 -22.62 -21.45 0.27
C PHE A 241 -23.13 -20.59 -0.92
N LEU A 242 -22.23 -20.18 -1.83
CA LEU A 242 -22.64 -19.42 -3.01
C LEU A 242 -23.60 -20.20 -3.91
N ILE A 243 -23.33 -21.49 -4.14
CA ILE A 243 -24.17 -22.36 -4.99
C ILE A 243 -25.53 -22.61 -4.35
N GLU A 244 -25.57 -23.01 -3.08
CA GLU A 244 -26.80 -23.33 -2.35
C GLU A 244 -27.75 -22.13 -2.25
N ASN A 245 -27.19 -20.92 -2.21
CA ASN A 245 -27.96 -19.68 -2.15
C ASN A 245 -28.20 -19.04 -3.54
N ASN A 246 -27.89 -19.74 -4.63
CA ASN A 246 -28.01 -19.23 -6.02
C ASN A 246 -27.33 -17.87 -6.25
N ILE A 247 -26.21 -17.62 -5.57
CA ILE A 247 -25.44 -16.39 -5.73
C ILE A 247 -24.56 -16.52 -6.97
N ASP A 248 -24.75 -15.62 -7.92
CA ASP A 248 -23.96 -15.59 -9.15
C ASP A 248 -22.56 -14.99 -8.92
N PHE A 249 -21.59 -15.50 -9.68
CA PHE A 249 -20.22 -15.01 -9.73
C PHE A 249 -19.58 -15.31 -11.08
N SER A 250 -18.59 -14.49 -11.43
CA SER A 250 -18.03 -14.46 -12.78
C SER A 250 -17.41 -15.78 -13.22
N GLU A 251 -17.42 -15.99 -14.53
CA GLU A 251 -16.84 -17.16 -15.17
C GLU A 251 -15.37 -17.39 -14.77
N ASN A 252 -14.58 -16.31 -14.68
CA ASN A 252 -13.18 -16.38 -14.25
C ASN A 252 -13.02 -16.95 -12.84
N VAL A 253 -13.83 -16.47 -11.88
CA VAL A 253 -13.81 -16.99 -10.51
C VAL A 253 -14.19 -18.47 -10.50
N TYR A 254 -15.14 -18.86 -11.33
CA TYR A 254 -15.54 -20.25 -11.51
C TYR A 254 -14.38 -21.14 -11.96
N LEU A 255 -13.64 -20.71 -12.97
CA LEU A 255 -12.49 -21.44 -13.51
C LEU A 255 -11.30 -21.45 -12.55
N ASP A 256 -11.08 -20.36 -11.80
CA ASP A 256 -10.06 -20.32 -10.75
C ASP A 256 -10.35 -21.33 -9.64
N ILE A 257 -11.62 -21.47 -9.23
CA ILE A 257 -12.04 -22.50 -8.27
C ILE A 257 -11.82 -23.89 -8.86
N LEU A 258 -12.25 -24.15 -10.10
CA LEU A 258 -12.07 -25.46 -10.74
C LEU A 258 -10.58 -25.86 -10.81
N GLU A 259 -9.71 -24.94 -11.24
CA GLU A 259 -8.27 -25.19 -11.27
C GLU A 259 -7.72 -25.48 -9.88
N PHE A 260 -8.13 -24.71 -8.87
CA PHE A 260 -7.72 -24.95 -7.48
C PHE A 260 -8.16 -26.32 -6.95
N LEU A 261 -9.40 -26.74 -7.24
CA LEU A 261 -9.93 -28.04 -6.83
C LEU A 261 -9.17 -29.19 -7.49
N LEU A 262 -8.87 -29.05 -8.78
CA LEU A 262 -8.07 -30.02 -9.53
C LEU A 262 -6.68 -30.19 -8.91
N LEU A 263 -6.00 -29.09 -8.56
CA LEU A 263 -4.69 -29.12 -7.93
C LEU A 263 -4.74 -29.65 -6.49
N SER A 264 -5.84 -29.42 -5.79
CA SER A 264 -6.05 -29.88 -4.40
C SER A 264 -6.52 -31.33 -4.30
N GLY A 265 -6.83 -31.99 -5.42
CA GLY A 265 -7.33 -33.37 -5.44
C GLY A 265 -8.82 -33.52 -5.17
N GLU A 266 -9.58 -32.42 -5.15
CA GLU A 266 -11.01 -32.37 -4.84
C GLU A 266 -11.88 -32.68 -6.07
N TYR A 267 -11.62 -33.83 -6.71
CA TYR A 267 -12.14 -34.19 -8.03
C TYR A 267 -13.67 -34.35 -8.08
N GLU A 268 -14.28 -34.86 -7.02
CA GLU A 268 -15.74 -34.99 -6.94
C GLU A 268 -16.41 -33.62 -6.92
N PHE A 269 -15.88 -32.69 -6.12
CA PHE A 269 -16.41 -31.34 -6.05
C PHE A 269 -16.16 -30.58 -7.36
N PHE A 270 -15.01 -30.79 -8.00
CA PHE A 270 -14.73 -30.29 -9.35
C PHE A 270 -15.82 -30.72 -10.34
N LEU A 271 -16.16 -32.01 -10.40
CA LEU A 271 -17.14 -32.53 -11.35
C LEU A 271 -18.54 -31.98 -11.09
N ASN A 272 -18.95 -31.92 -9.83
CA ASN A 272 -20.23 -31.33 -9.44
C ASN A 272 -20.30 -29.85 -9.84
N LEU A 273 -19.25 -29.09 -9.58
CA LEU A 273 -19.15 -27.68 -9.95
C LEU A 273 -19.14 -27.51 -11.49
N SER A 274 -18.38 -28.33 -12.20
CA SER A 274 -18.30 -28.37 -13.66
C SER A 274 -19.67 -28.66 -14.32
N SER A 275 -20.50 -29.51 -13.71
CA SER A 275 -21.86 -29.79 -14.20
C SER A 275 -22.80 -28.57 -14.14
N LEU A 276 -22.55 -27.65 -13.19
CA LEU A 276 -23.27 -26.39 -13.04
C LEU A 276 -22.74 -25.29 -13.97
N TYR A 277 -21.47 -25.39 -14.37
CA TYR A 277 -20.82 -24.43 -15.28
C TYR A 277 -21.38 -24.50 -16.70
N PHE A 278 -21.47 -25.69 -17.29
CA PHE A 278 -21.76 -25.85 -18.72
C PHE A 278 -23.15 -25.32 -19.14
N PRO A 279 -24.25 -25.53 -18.40
CA PRO A 279 -25.54 -24.94 -18.74
C PRO A 279 -25.54 -23.41 -18.67
N LYS A 280 -24.71 -22.84 -17.79
CA LYS A 280 -24.67 -21.42 -17.48
C LYS A 280 -23.80 -20.62 -18.46
N TYR A 281 -22.72 -21.24 -18.93
CA TYR A 281 -21.73 -20.62 -19.80
C TYR A 281 -21.65 -21.32 -21.16
N SER A 282 -22.81 -21.56 -21.78
CA SER A 282 -22.89 -22.17 -23.13
C SER A 282 -22.19 -21.33 -24.22
N ASN A 283 -22.14 -20.01 -24.03
CA ASN A 283 -21.33 -19.07 -24.82
C ASN A 283 -20.13 -18.55 -24.00
N SER A 284 -19.43 -19.47 -23.32
CA SER A 284 -18.25 -19.21 -22.51
C SER A 284 -17.22 -18.35 -23.26
N SER A 285 -16.60 -17.41 -22.53
CA SER A 285 -15.44 -16.66 -23.06
C SER A 285 -14.12 -17.41 -22.91
N PHE A 286 -14.11 -18.49 -22.11
CA PHE A 286 -12.92 -19.29 -21.79
C PHE A 286 -13.12 -20.81 -22.00
N PRO A 287 -13.72 -21.23 -23.13
CA PRO A 287 -14.02 -22.64 -23.38
C PRO A 287 -12.74 -23.46 -23.52
N ASP A 288 -11.65 -22.84 -23.98
CA ASP A 288 -10.32 -23.43 -24.06
C ASP A 288 -9.75 -23.78 -22.68
N ARG A 289 -9.79 -22.85 -21.71
CA ARG A 289 -9.36 -23.07 -20.32
C ARG A 289 -10.17 -24.20 -19.70
N TYR A 290 -11.48 -24.18 -19.87
CA TYR A 290 -12.36 -25.18 -19.31
C TYR A 290 -12.11 -26.58 -19.88
N ASN A 291 -12.01 -26.71 -21.21
CA ASN A 291 -11.67 -27.99 -21.85
C ASN A 291 -10.28 -28.50 -21.40
N TYR A 292 -9.29 -27.61 -21.27
CA TYR A 292 -7.98 -27.98 -20.74
C TYR A 292 -8.07 -28.56 -19.31
N LEU A 293 -8.83 -27.90 -18.42
CA LEU A 293 -9.03 -28.38 -17.04
C LEU A 293 -9.73 -29.75 -17.00
N LEU A 294 -10.72 -29.99 -17.86
CA LEU A 294 -11.36 -31.31 -17.98
C LEU A 294 -10.40 -32.38 -18.50
N GLY A 295 -9.59 -32.06 -19.51
CA GLY A 295 -8.54 -32.94 -20.00
C GLY A 295 -7.58 -33.37 -18.88
N ARG A 296 -7.15 -32.40 -18.07
CA ARG A 296 -6.30 -32.64 -16.89
C ARG A 296 -6.98 -33.48 -15.83
N LEU A 297 -8.25 -33.24 -15.52
CA LEU A 297 -9.02 -34.02 -14.55
C LEU A 297 -9.03 -35.51 -14.92
N TYR A 298 -9.40 -35.83 -16.16
CA TYR A 298 -9.52 -37.22 -16.60
C TYR A 298 -8.17 -37.93 -16.76
N GLU A 299 -7.08 -37.17 -16.80
CA GLU A 299 -5.72 -37.69 -16.80
C GLU A 299 -5.16 -37.99 -15.39
N THR A 300 -5.83 -37.51 -14.33
CA THR A 300 -5.42 -37.77 -12.93
C THR A 300 -5.47 -39.25 -12.57
N GLU A 301 -4.79 -39.65 -11.49
CA GLU A 301 -4.88 -41.02 -10.94
C GLU A 301 -6.15 -41.26 -10.09
N SER A 302 -7.15 -40.38 -10.20
CA SER A 302 -8.39 -40.50 -9.45
C SER A 302 -9.27 -41.65 -9.94
N LYS A 303 -10.31 -41.96 -9.18
CA LYS A 303 -11.37 -42.89 -9.61
C LYS A 303 -12.12 -42.43 -10.88
N HIS A 304 -11.97 -41.15 -11.26
CA HIS A 304 -12.60 -40.59 -12.46
C HIS A 304 -11.67 -40.67 -13.68
N ARG A 305 -10.47 -41.23 -13.55
CA ARG A 305 -9.50 -41.37 -14.65
C ARG A 305 -10.12 -42.01 -15.88
N ASP A 306 -9.98 -41.33 -17.01
CA ASP A 306 -10.50 -41.76 -18.30
C ASP A 306 -9.66 -41.14 -19.43
N PHE A 307 -8.63 -41.87 -19.86
CA PHE A 307 -7.67 -41.33 -20.84
C PHE A 307 -8.30 -41.02 -22.20
N LEU A 308 -9.39 -41.69 -22.57
CA LEU A 308 -10.12 -41.39 -23.82
C LEU A 308 -10.84 -40.05 -23.71
N LYS A 309 -11.48 -39.76 -22.57
CA LYS A 309 -12.04 -38.42 -22.32
C LYS A 309 -10.96 -37.36 -22.25
N ALA A 310 -9.85 -37.64 -21.58
CA ALA A 310 -8.73 -36.69 -21.52
C ALA A 310 -8.23 -36.32 -22.93
N LEU A 311 -8.05 -37.33 -23.79
CA LEU A 311 -7.68 -37.14 -25.20
C LEU A 311 -8.69 -36.28 -25.96
N ASP A 312 -9.99 -36.54 -25.80
CA ASP A 312 -11.05 -35.79 -26.48
C ASP A 312 -11.03 -34.31 -26.07
N TYR A 313 -10.93 -34.01 -24.78
CA TYR A 313 -10.89 -32.64 -24.28
C TYR A 313 -9.63 -31.88 -24.73
N TYR A 314 -8.45 -32.50 -24.68
CA TYR A 314 -7.24 -31.87 -25.21
C TYR A 314 -7.33 -31.63 -26.71
N LYS A 315 -7.93 -32.57 -27.46
CA LYS A 315 -8.14 -32.42 -28.90
C LYS A 315 -9.03 -31.21 -29.21
N ARG A 316 -10.12 -30.99 -28.47
CA ARG A 316 -10.96 -29.78 -28.62
C ARG A 316 -10.16 -28.50 -28.46
N VAL A 317 -9.26 -28.42 -27.47
CA VAL A 317 -8.39 -27.24 -27.31
C VAL A 317 -7.51 -27.02 -28.55
N ILE A 318 -6.94 -28.10 -29.10
CA ILE A 318 -6.03 -28.04 -30.25
C ILE A 318 -6.77 -27.66 -31.55
N ASP A 319 -7.92 -28.29 -31.79
CA ASP A 319 -8.65 -28.16 -33.05
C ASP A 319 -9.41 -26.83 -33.11
N ASP A 320 -10.06 -26.44 -32.01
CA ASP A 320 -10.97 -25.29 -31.99
C ASP A 320 -10.28 -23.97 -31.55
N TYR A 321 -9.15 -24.05 -30.82
CA TYR A 321 -8.51 -22.88 -30.19
C TYR A 321 -6.99 -22.80 -30.43
N PRO A 322 -6.53 -22.65 -31.69
CA PRO A 322 -5.10 -22.66 -32.04
C PRO A 322 -4.27 -21.51 -31.45
N PHE A 323 -4.91 -20.44 -30.98
CA PHE A 323 -4.26 -19.29 -30.35
C PHE A 323 -4.42 -19.25 -28.82
N SER A 324 -4.98 -20.31 -28.22
CA SER A 324 -5.15 -20.41 -26.78
C SER A 324 -3.80 -20.49 -26.05
N ASN A 325 -3.72 -19.88 -24.87
CA ASN A 325 -2.60 -20.09 -23.94
C ASN A 325 -2.45 -21.56 -23.52
N TYR A 326 -3.51 -22.37 -23.67
CA TYR A 326 -3.53 -23.80 -23.36
C TYR A 326 -3.22 -24.71 -24.56
N TYR A 327 -3.02 -24.15 -25.76
CA TYR A 327 -2.81 -24.92 -26.98
C TYR A 327 -1.58 -25.83 -26.90
N GLU A 328 -0.41 -25.24 -26.63
CA GLU A 328 0.86 -25.98 -26.65
C GLU A 328 0.90 -27.08 -25.59
N ILE A 329 0.42 -26.77 -24.38
CA ILE A 329 0.37 -27.76 -23.30
C ILE A 329 -0.64 -28.87 -23.59
N SER A 330 -1.80 -28.55 -24.16
CA SER A 330 -2.80 -29.56 -24.56
C SER A 330 -2.27 -30.45 -25.68
N ARG A 331 -1.56 -29.87 -26.67
CA ARG A 331 -0.90 -30.63 -27.75
C ARG A 331 0.11 -31.63 -27.22
N LEU A 332 0.95 -31.21 -26.28
CA LEU A 332 1.93 -32.09 -25.66
C LEU A 332 1.26 -33.25 -24.91
N ARG A 333 0.23 -32.98 -24.09
CA ARG A 333 -0.51 -34.03 -23.38
C ARG A 333 -1.25 -34.96 -24.34
N TYR A 334 -1.90 -34.43 -25.36
CA TYR A 334 -2.59 -35.21 -26.40
C TYR A 334 -1.63 -36.18 -27.10
N LEU A 335 -0.47 -35.70 -27.58
CA LEU A 335 0.52 -36.54 -28.23
C LEU A 335 1.12 -37.59 -27.29
N PHE A 336 1.29 -37.25 -26.01
CA PHE A 336 1.75 -38.20 -25.00
C PHE A 336 0.72 -39.32 -24.82
N LEU A 337 -0.54 -38.99 -24.52
CA LEU A 337 -1.59 -39.99 -24.27
C LEU A 337 -1.84 -40.87 -25.50
N LYS A 338 -1.87 -40.29 -26.70
CA LYS A 338 -2.11 -41.01 -27.98
C LYS A 338 -1.06 -42.09 -28.30
N ARG A 339 0.12 -42.02 -27.67
CA ARG A 339 1.16 -43.06 -27.83
C ARG A 339 0.87 -44.31 -27.02
N PHE A 340 0.07 -44.20 -25.96
CA PHE A 340 -0.18 -45.27 -24.99
C PHE A 340 -1.60 -45.80 -25.03
N PHE A 341 -2.55 -44.99 -25.51
CA PHE A 341 -3.98 -45.27 -25.61
C PHE A 341 -4.47 -44.84 -26.99
#